data_AF-A0A538A9V9-F1
#
_entry.id   AF-A0A538A9V9-F1
#
_cell.length_a   1.000
_cell.length_b   1.000
_cell.length_c   1.000
_cell.angle_alpha   90.00
_cell.angle_beta   90.00
_cell.angle_gamma   90.00
#
_symmetry.space_group_name_H-M   'P 1'
#
loop_
_entity.id
_entity.type
_entity.pdbx_description
1 polymer ?
#
loop_
_entity_poly.entity_id
_entity_poly.type
_entity_poly.pdbx_seq_one_letter_code
_entity_poly.pdbx_strand_id
1 'polypeptide(L)'
;ISATANINPGPIARLFATWKEADADQQQAKLDQIRGIVSRYPMIPALKATIAHHGGDASWATVRPPLVALTPEQRASLVKELDGAGFTMPGLKDSGVKN
;
A
#
# COMPACT_ATOMS: atom_id res chain seq x y z
N ILE A 1 0.86 2.74 16.20
CA ILE A 1 0.65 1.50 15.41
C ILE A 1 -0.09 1.89 14.14
N SER A 2 0.40 1.52 12.94
CA SER A 2 -0.27 1.81 11.66
C SER A 2 -0.40 0.55 10.81
N ALA A 3 -1.58 0.32 10.24
CA ALA A 3 -1.83 -0.81 9.34
C ALA A 3 -1.02 -0.69 8.04
N THR A 4 -0.82 0.53 7.52
CA THR A 4 -0.06 0.76 6.27
C THR A 4 1.44 0.58 6.44
N ALA A 5 1.95 0.45 7.67
CA ALA A 5 3.36 0.09 7.90
C ALA A 5 3.71 -1.30 7.31
N ASN A 6 2.72 -2.18 7.10
CA ASN A 6 2.93 -3.48 6.44
C ASN A 6 3.30 -3.36 4.95
N ILE A 7 3.01 -2.22 4.31
CA ILE A 7 3.24 -2.02 2.88
C ILE A 7 4.07 -0.76 2.56
N ASN A 8 4.10 0.22 3.46
CA ASN A 8 4.76 1.51 3.28
C ASN A 8 5.77 1.84 4.42
N PRO A 9 6.64 0.90 4.86
CA PRO A 9 7.46 1.11 6.06
C PRO A 9 8.53 2.19 5.89
N GLY A 10 9.19 2.27 4.72
CA GLY A 10 10.30 3.19 4.48
C GLY A 10 9.91 4.67 4.63
N PRO A 11 8.91 5.16 3.88
CA PRO A 11 8.40 6.52 4.03
C PRO A 11 7.88 6.85 5.44
N ILE A 12 7.23 5.89 6.12
CA ILE A 12 6.78 6.08 7.51
C ILE A 12 7.98 6.26 8.46
N ALA A 13 9.02 5.42 8.31
CA ALA A 13 10.23 5.52 9.11
C ALA A 13 10.99 6.83 8.85
N ARG A 14 11.02 7.30 7.59
CA ARG A 14 11.61 8.60 7.23
C ARG A 14 10.89 9.74 7.95
N LEU A 15 9.56 9.81 7.87
CA LEU A 15 8.81 10.86 8.57
C LEU A 15 9.07 10.80 10.08
N PHE A 16 9.06 9.61 10.68
CA PHE A 16 9.38 9.47 12.10
C PHE A 16 10.78 10.02 12.44
N ALA A 17 11.78 9.82 11.58
CA ALA A 17 13.13 10.33 11.79
C ALA A 17 13.25 11.84 11.57
N THR A 18 12.47 12.42 10.64
CA THR A 18 12.61 13.80 10.20
C THR A 18 11.36 14.67 10.49
N TRP A 19 10.54 14.30 11.48
CA TRP A 19 9.24 14.95 11.72
C TRP A 19 9.32 16.43 12.12
N LYS A 20 10.51 16.94 12.45
CA LYS A 20 10.77 18.35 12.76
C LYS A 20 11.32 19.15 11.59
N GLU A 21 11.65 18.49 10.48
CA GLU A 21 12.17 19.15 9.28
C GLU A 21 11.06 19.83 8.49
N ALA A 22 11.43 20.81 7.66
CA ALA A 22 10.47 21.63 6.93
C ALA A 22 9.58 20.87 5.94
N ASP A 23 9.97 19.67 5.52
CA ASP A 23 9.20 18.81 4.61
C ASP A 23 8.26 17.81 5.32
N ALA A 24 8.20 17.81 6.66
CA ALA A 24 7.43 16.84 7.43
C ALA A 24 5.93 16.81 7.08
N ASP A 25 5.29 17.96 6.88
CA ASP A 25 3.87 18.03 6.49
C ASP A 25 3.63 17.45 5.09
N GLN A 26 4.57 17.64 4.17
CA GLN A 26 4.49 17.08 2.83
C GLN A 26 4.66 15.56 2.86
N GLN A 27 5.59 15.07 3.68
CA GLN A 27 5.76 13.64 3.93
C GLN A 27 4.49 13.04 4.54
N GLN A 28 3.91 13.66 5.56
CA GLN A 28 2.65 13.23 6.19
C GLN A 28 1.49 13.22 5.19
N ALA A 29 1.32 14.28 4.40
CA ALA A 29 0.29 14.35 3.36
C ALA A 29 0.41 13.20 2.35
N LYS A 30 1.64 12.81 1.99
CA LYS A 30 1.87 11.65 1.13
C LYS A 30 1.46 10.34 1.79
N LEU A 31 1.78 10.15 3.07
CA LEU A 31 1.35 8.98 3.84
C LEU A 31 -0.18 8.92 3.98
N ASP A 32 -0.83 10.07 4.19
CA ASP A 32 -2.28 10.19 4.29
C ASP A 32 -2.96 9.87 2.97
N GLN A 33 -2.38 10.26 1.83
CA GLN A 33 -2.87 9.87 0.52
C GLN A 33 -2.90 8.34 0.35
N ILE A 34 -1.79 7.66 0.67
CA ILE A 34 -1.70 6.20 0.57
C ILE A 34 -2.67 5.53 1.56
N ARG A 35 -2.71 6.02 2.81
CA ARG A 35 -3.65 5.53 3.83
C ARG A 35 -5.10 5.70 3.38
N GLY A 36 -5.43 6.83 2.77
CA GLY A 36 -6.76 7.16 2.26
C GLY A 36 -7.20 6.19 1.16
N ILE A 37 -6.33 5.89 0.19
CA ILE A 37 -6.60 4.90 -0.87
C ILE A 37 -6.89 3.53 -0.27
N VAL A 38 -6.00 3.01 0.58
CA VAL A 38 -6.16 1.67 1.18
C VAL A 38 -7.41 1.59 2.07
N SER A 39 -7.81 2.68 2.72
CA SER A 39 -8.99 2.73 3.60
C SER A 39 -10.34 2.66 2.89
N ARG A 40 -10.38 2.83 1.56
CA ARG A 40 -11.61 2.67 0.77
C ARG A 40 -12.06 1.21 0.69
N TYR A 41 -11.18 0.29 1.05
CA TYR A 41 -11.37 -1.15 0.98
C TYR A 41 -11.26 -1.77 2.39
N PRO A 42 -11.79 -2.99 2.61
CA PRO A 42 -11.50 -3.76 3.82
C PRO A 42 -9.98 -3.86 4.05
N MET A 43 -9.51 -3.35 5.20
CA MET A 43 -8.09 -3.05 5.46
C MET A 43 -7.16 -4.25 5.23
N ILE A 44 -7.45 -5.39 5.87
CA ILE A 44 -6.58 -6.57 5.78
C ILE A 44 -6.58 -7.15 4.35
N PRO A 45 -7.74 -7.38 3.69
CA PRO A 45 -7.77 -7.75 2.27
C PRO A 45 -7.00 -6.80 1.35
N ALA A 46 -7.09 -5.49 1.56
CA ALA A 46 -6.40 -4.49 0.75
C ALA A 46 -4.87 -4.60 0.90
N LEU A 47 -4.35 -4.63 2.13
CA LEU A 47 -2.91 -4.78 2.38
C LEU A 47 -2.35 -6.05 1.75
N LYS A 48 -3.08 -7.17 1.89
CA LYS A 48 -2.68 -8.46 1.31
C LYS A 48 -2.74 -8.48 -0.22
N ALA A 49 -3.73 -7.83 -0.82
CA ALA A 49 -3.81 -7.65 -2.26
C ALA A 49 -2.66 -6.77 -2.81
N THR A 50 -2.30 -5.69 -2.11
CA THR A 50 -1.15 -4.85 -2.47
C THR A 50 0.15 -5.64 -2.44
N ILE A 51 0.39 -6.44 -1.38
CA ILE A 51 1.58 -7.31 -1.30
C ILE A 51 1.59 -8.33 -2.43
N ALA A 52 0.45 -8.97 -2.70
CA ALA A 52 0.34 -9.97 -3.77
C ALA A 52 0.68 -9.39 -5.15
N HIS A 53 0.24 -8.16 -5.42
CA HIS A 53 0.55 -7.43 -6.65
C HIS A 53 2.05 -7.13 -6.76
N HIS A 54 2.60 -6.32 -5.84
CA HIS A 54 4.02 -5.92 -5.91
C HIS A 54 5.01 -7.05 -5.64
N GLY A 55 4.57 -8.15 -5.03
CA GLY A 55 5.38 -9.36 -4.84
C GLY A 55 5.33 -10.34 -6.02
N GLY A 56 4.40 -10.16 -6.95
CA GLY A 56 4.17 -11.11 -8.04
C GLY A 56 3.70 -12.49 -7.59
N ASP A 57 3.06 -12.59 -6.42
CA ASP A 57 2.62 -13.84 -5.81
C ASP A 57 1.17 -13.73 -5.34
N ALA A 58 0.26 -14.29 -6.15
CA ALA A 58 -1.17 -14.26 -5.89
C ALA A 58 -1.58 -14.95 -4.58
N SER A 59 -0.78 -15.88 -4.05
CA SER A 59 -1.10 -16.60 -2.82
C SER A 59 -1.16 -15.68 -1.60
N TRP A 60 -0.41 -14.56 -1.64
CA TRP A 60 -0.45 -13.52 -0.62
C TRP A 60 -1.81 -12.85 -0.49
N ALA A 61 -2.68 -12.88 -1.50
CA ALA A 61 -4.03 -12.30 -1.41
C ALA A 61 -4.99 -13.14 -0.56
N THR A 62 -4.62 -14.39 -0.21
CA THR A 62 -5.46 -15.30 0.59
C THR A 62 -5.73 -14.74 1.98
N VAL A 63 -6.99 -14.52 2.34
CA VAL A 63 -7.39 -14.13 3.70
C VAL A 63 -8.05 -15.32 4.42
N ARG A 64 -8.00 -15.32 5.77
CA ARG A 64 -8.70 -16.33 6.57
C ARG A 64 -10.10 -15.85 6.94
N PRO A 65 -11.10 -16.74 7.03
CA PRO A 65 -12.41 -16.39 7.58
C PRO A 65 -12.30 -15.70 8.96
N PRO A 66 -13.14 -14.71 9.27
CA PRO A 66 -14.32 -14.26 8.49
C PRO A 66 -14.00 -13.19 7.42
N LEU A 67 -12.72 -12.90 7.16
CA LEU A 67 -12.36 -11.90 6.15
C LEU A 67 -12.70 -12.40 4.74
N VAL A 68 -13.20 -11.50 3.90
CA VAL A 68 -13.50 -11.77 2.49
C VAL A 68 -12.45 -11.07 1.63
N ALA A 69 -11.89 -11.79 0.66
CA ALA A 69 -10.92 -11.24 -0.28
C ALA A 69 -11.57 -10.17 -1.16
N LEU A 70 -10.77 -9.20 -1.62
CA LEU A 70 -11.24 -8.22 -2.61
C LEU A 70 -11.59 -8.93 -3.93
N THR A 71 -12.64 -8.44 -4.61
CA THR A 71 -12.97 -8.90 -5.97
C THR A 71 -11.86 -8.53 -6.96
N PRO A 72 -11.76 -9.18 -8.13
CA PRO A 72 -10.79 -8.80 -9.15
C PRO A 72 -10.85 -7.31 -9.52
N GLU A 73 -12.05 -6.73 -9.61
CA GLU A 73 -12.28 -5.33 -9.95
C GLU A 73 -11.79 -4.39 -8.84
N GLN A 74 -12.07 -4.73 -7.57
CA GLN A 74 -11.57 -3.98 -6.42
C GLN A 74 -10.04 -4.02 -6.34
N ARG A 75 -9.42 -5.17 -6.62
CA ARG A 75 -7.96 -5.29 -6.67
C ARG A 75 -7.35 -4.43 -7.79
N ALA A 76 -7.94 -4.46 -8.98
CA ALA A 76 -7.48 -3.65 -10.11
C ALA A 76 -7.62 -2.14 -9.83
N SER A 77 -8.74 -1.71 -9.21
CA SER A 77 -8.92 -0.31 -8.80
C SER A 77 -7.93 0.11 -7.73
N LEU A 78 -7.73 -0.71 -6.69
CA LEU A 78 -6.75 -0.46 -5.63
C LEU A 78 -5.33 -0.26 -6.20
N VAL A 79 -4.88 -1.17 -7.07
CA VAL A 79 -3.56 -1.09 -7.72
C VAL A 79 -3.45 0.19 -8.55
N LYS A 80 -4.44 0.45 -9.43
CA LYS A 80 -4.45 1.65 -10.26
C LYS A 80 -4.39 2.95 -9.45
N GLU A 81 -5.11 3.02 -8.32
CA GLU A 81 -5.10 4.18 -7.44
C GLU A 81 -3.74 4.36 -6.73
N LEU A 82 -3.11 3.26 -6.29
CA LEU A 82 -1.78 3.26 -5.69
C LEU A 82 -0.70 3.66 -6.70
N ASP A 83 -0.74 3.11 -7.90
CA ASP A 83 0.17 3.44 -9.01
C ASP A 83 0.04 4.91 -9.40
N GLY A 84 -1.20 5.42 -9.52
CA GLY A 84 -1.47 6.83 -9.77
C GLY A 84 -0.99 7.76 -8.65
N ALA A 85 -0.84 7.23 -7.43
CA ALA A 85 -0.22 7.92 -6.31
C ALA A 85 1.31 7.68 -6.24
N GLY A 86 1.93 7.00 -7.21
CA GLY A 86 3.37 6.70 -7.21
C GLY A 86 3.81 5.82 -6.04
N PHE A 87 2.91 4.98 -5.52
CA PHE A 87 3.24 4.02 -4.48
C PHE A 87 4.17 2.92 -5.04
N THR A 88 5.15 2.50 -4.25
CA THR A 88 6.07 1.42 -4.61
C THR A 88 6.37 0.55 -3.38
N MET A 89 6.77 -0.70 -3.60
CA MET A 89 7.27 -1.60 -2.55
C MET A 89 8.69 -2.08 -2.91
N PRO A 90 9.71 -1.22 -2.74
CA PRO A 90 11.09 -1.56 -3.12
C PRO A 90 11.57 -2.81 -2.40
N GLY A 91 12.28 -3.68 -3.12
CA GLY A 91 12.76 -4.98 -2.61
C GLY A 91 11.82 -6.16 -2.87
N LEU A 92 10.60 -5.90 -3.36
CA LEU A 92 9.75 -6.91 -3.98
C LEU A 92 9.90 -6.84 -5.52
N LYS A 93 9.64 -7.95 -6.22
CA LYS A 93 9.73 -8.01 -7.68
C LYS A 93 8.61 -7.16 -8.27
N ASP A 94 8.89 -5.95 -8.74
CA ASP A 94 7.93 -5.17 -9.52
C ASP A 94 7.34 -6.06 -10.62
N SER A 95 6.04 -6.35 -10.50
CA SER A 95 5.26 -7.00 -11.55
C SER A 95 5.07 -5.98 -12.68
N GLY A 96 6.13 -5.81 -13.46
CA GLY A 96 6.33 -4.64 -14.31
C GLY A 96 5.14 -4.28 -15.18
N VAL A 97 4.82 -2.99 -15.15
CA VAL A 97 4.53 -2.23 -16.37
C VAL A 97 5.67 -1.24 -16.51
N LYS A 98 6.69 -1.61 -17.30
CA LYS A 98 7.63 -0.65 -17.84
C LYS A 98 6.88 0.13 -18.92
N ASN A 99 6.74 1.44 -18.74
CA ASN A 99 6.41 2.35 -19.84
C ASN A 99 7.53 2.34 -20.88
#